data_AF-A0AAD9X405-F1
#
_entry.id   AF-A0AAD9X405-F1
#
_cell.length_a   1.000
_cell.length_b   1.000
_cell.length_c   1.000
_cell.angle_alpha   90.00
_cell.angle_beta   90.00
_cell.angle_gamma   90.00
#
_symmetry.space_group_name_H-M   'P 1'
#
loop_
_entity.id
_entity.type
_entity.pdbx_description
1 polymer ?
#
loop_
_entity_poly.entity_id
_entity_poly.type
_entity_poly.pdbx_seq_one_letter_code
_entity_poly.pdbx_strand_id
1 'polypeptide(L)'
;MCGVLLILNNSAETSLGNIISVSCIGPTWMGGYFYDIQAKLKGRSLSLRFHDYAKCIQKQVEKAPSTGLCLVLSDSFRHSHSSGQLKLDLRIISR
;
A
#
# COMPACT_ATOMS: atom_id res chain seq x y z
N MET A 1 14.31 -10.90 -20.00
CA MET A 1 13.05 -10.52 -19.32
C MET A 1 13.30 -9.24 -18.55
N CYS A 2 12.46 -8.21 -18.70
CA CYS A 2 12.57 -7.01 -17.88
C CYS A 2 11.68 -7.18 -16.64
N GLY A 3 12.24 -6.96 -15.45
CA GLY A 3 11.50 -6.99 -14.19
C GLY A 3 10.90 -5.62 -13.85
N VAL A 4 10.04 -5.62 -12.83
CA VAL A 4 9.54 -4.41 -12.19
C VAL A 4 9.82 -4.47 -10.69
N LEU A 5 9.89 -3.30 -10.06
CA LEU A 5 9.99 -3.15 -8.62
C LEU A 5 8.66 -2.59 -8.09
N LEU A 6 7.98 -3.35 -7.24
CA LEU A 6 6.80 -2.90 -6.52
C LEU A 6 7.20 -2.48 -5.11
N ILE A 7 6.82 -1.28 -4.70
CA ILE A 7 7.20 -0.68 -3.42
C ILE A 7 5.93 -0.50 -2.60
N LEU A 8 5.88 -1.09 -1.40
CA LEU A 8 4.86 -0.84 -0.40
C LEU A 8 5.29 0.36 0.44
N ASN A 9 4.62 1.49 0.27
CA ASN A 9 4.91 2.71 1.03
C ASN A 9 4.09 2.72 2.32
N ASN A 10 4.70 3.21 3.40
CA ASN A 10 4.02 3.55 4.65
C ASN A 10 4.47 4.94 5.08
N SER A 11 3.57 5.92 5.02
CA SER A 11 3.79 7.24 5.59
C SER A 11 2.92 7.43 6.82
N ALA A 12 3.52 7.76 7.96
CA ALA A 12 2.79 8.09 9.16
C ALA A 12 2.44 9.58 9.17
N GLU A 13 1.15 9.91 9.24
CA GLU A 13 0.65 11.27 9.38
C GLU A 13 0.00 11.45 10.76
N THR A 14 0.42 12.49 11.50
CA THR A 14 0.12 12.67 12.92
C THR A 14 -1.37 12.67 13.25
N SER A 15 -2.23 13.11 12.34
CA SER A 15 -3.69 13.20 12.54
C SER A 15 -4.47 11.99 12.00
N LEU A 16 -3.88 11.20 11.11
CA LEU A 16 -4.58 10.17 10.34
C LEU A 16 -4.05 8.74 10.59
N GLY A 17 -2.86 8.61 11.17
CA GLY A 17 -2.19 7.33 11.38
C GLY A 17 -1.33 6.91 10.19
N ASN A 18 -1.28 5.61 9.90
CA ASN A 18 -0.47 5.09 8.79
C ASN A 18 -1.24 5.18 7.47
N ILE A 19 -0.60 5.72 6.43
CA ILE A 19 -1.11 5.80 5.07
C ILE A 19 -0.32 4.81 4.23
N ILE A 20 -1.00 3.80 3.71
CA ILE A 20 -0.40 2.71 2.95
C ILE A 20 -0.75 2.83 1.46
N SER A 21 0.24 2.67 0.59
CA SER A 21 0.08 2.67 -0.88
C SER A 21 1.09 1.76 -1.57
N VAL A 22 0.85 1.43 -2.85
CA VAL A 22 1.80 0.69 -3.68
C VAL A 22 2.23 1.51 -4.89
N SER A 23 3.54 1.57 -5.12
CA SER A 23 4.14 2.16 -6.32
C SER A 23 4.77 1.09 -7.21
N CYS A 24 4.74 1.26 -8.53
CA CYS A 24 5.50 0.44 -9.47
C CYS A 24 6.63 1.24 -10.11
N ILE A 25 7.86 0.73 -10.05
CA ILE A 25 9.00 1.22 -10.82
C ILE A 25 9.34 0.19 -11.90
N GLY A 26 9.38 0.63 -13.14
CA GLY A 26 9.67 -0.24 -14.27
C GLY A 26 9.60 0.51 -15.60
N PRO A 27 9.85 -0.20 -16.71
CA PRO A 27 9.70 0.38 -18.04
C PRO A 27 8.29 0.93 -18.25
N THR A 28 8.16 2.15 -18.77
CA THR A 28 6.86 2.82 -18.95
C THR A 28 5.90 2.10 -19.89
N TRP A 29 6.42 1.25 -20.78
CA TRP A 29 5.62 0.42 -21.68
C TRP A 29 4.97 -0.79 -20.98
N MET A 30 5.37 -1.16 -19.75
CA MET A 30 4.79 -2.27 -19.00
C MET A 30 3.43 -1.95 -18.36
N GLY A 31 2.96 -0.69 -18.45
CA GLY A 31 1.66 -0.28 -17.94
C GLY A 31 1.62 -0.15 -16.41
N GLY A 32 1.53 -1.26 -15.68
CA GLY A 32 1.25 -1.27 -14.24
C GLY A 32 0.60 -2.56 -13.76
N TYR A 33 0.29 -2.59 -12.46
CA TYR A 33 -0.29 -3.75 -11.79
C TYR A 33 -1.49 -3.33 -10.94
N PHE A 34 -2.54 -4.13 -11.00
CA PHE A 34 -3.62 -4.04 -10.02
C PHE A 34 -3.15 -4.67 -8.72
N TYR A 35 -3.53 -4.06 -7.60
CA TYR A 35 -3.20 -4.57 -6.29
C TYR A 35 -4.38 -4.44 -5.32
N ASP A 36 -4.40 -5.32 -4.34
CA ASP A 36 -5.40 -5.34 -3.29
C ASP A 36 -4.70 -5.51 -1.95
N ILE A 37 -4.99 -4.62 -1.01
CA ILE A 37 -4.44 -4.61 0.35
C ILE A 37 -5.59 -4.86 1.32
N GLN A 38 -5.40 -5.80 2.23
CA GLN A 38 -6.27 -6.01 3.37
C GLN A 38 -5.51 -5.82 4.67
N ALA A 39 -5.94 -4.88 5.49
CA ALA A 39 -5.51 -4.75 6.88
C ALA A 39 -6.49 -5.50 7.79
N LYS A 40 -5.96 -6.41 8.63
CA LYS A 40 -6.76 -7.18 9.59
C LYS A 40 -6.39 -6.76 11.00
N LEU A 41 -7.40 -6.46 11.80
CA LEU A 41 -7.20 -6.16 13.21
C LEU A 41 -7.22 -7.47 14.03
N LYS A 42 -6.09 -7.85 14.64
CA LYS A 42 -6.01 -9.13 15.37
C LYS A 42 -7.01 -9.16 16.53
N GLY A 43 -7.84 -10.20 16.58
CA GLY A 43 -8.85 -10.38 17.63
C GLY A 43 -10.15 -9.62 17.41
N ARG A 44 -10.33 -8.92 16.28
CA ARG A 44 -11.61 -8.33 15.87
C ARG A 44 -11.98 -8.77 14.46
N SER A 45 -13.29 -8.81 14.17
CA SER A 45 -13.80 -9.04 12.82
C SER A 45 -13.64 -7.84 11.87
N LEU A 46 -12.94 -6.77 12.32
CA LEU A 46 -12.73 -5.57 11.54
C LEU A 46 -11.56 -5.78 10.56
N SER A 47 -11.87 -5.76 9.27
CA SER A 47 -10.87 -5.72 8.20
C SER A 47 -11.14 -4.55 7.27
N LEU A 48 -10.12 -3.78 6.96
CA LEU A 48 -10.17 -2.76 5.91
C LEU A 48 -9.52 -3.33 4.65
N ARG A 49 -10.19 -3.18 3.52
CA ARG A 49 -9.70 -3.64 2.23
C ARG A 49 -9.73 -2.50 1.25
N PHE A 50 -8.68 -2.41 0.45
CA PHE A 50 -8.48 -1.36 -0.51
C PHE A 50 -7.87 -1.93 -1.79
N HIS A 51 -8.36 -1.50 -2.94
CA HIS A 51 -7.93 -1.97 -4.25
C HIS A 51 -7.64 -0.79 -5.16
N ASP A 52 -6.52 -0.85 -5.89
CA ASP A 52 -6.09 0.21 -6.80
C ASP A 52 -5.08 -0.30 -7.85
N TYR A 53 -4.63 0.60 -8.71
CA TYR A 53 -3.72 0.33 -9.82
C TYR A 53 -2.41 1.12 -9.67
N ALA A 54 -1.30 0.39 -9.57
CA ALA A 54 0.05 0.96 -9.52
C ALA A 54 0.63 1.06 -10.94
N LYS A 55 0.53 2.24 -11.56
CA LYS A 55 1.16 2.54 -12.85
C LYS A 55 2.69 2.49 -12.73
N CYS A 56 3.37 1.83 -13.66
CA CYS A 56 4.83 1.76 -13.65
C CYS A 56 5.46 3.07 -14.17
N ILE A 57 6.41 3.59 -13.41
CA ILE A 57 7.16 4.81 -13.72
C ILE A 57 8.68 4.53 -13.75
N GLN A 58 9.44 5.32 -14.52
CA GLN A 58 10.87 5.03 -14.75
C GLN A 58 11.77 5.31 -13.54
N LYS A 59 11.34 6.17 -12.61
CA LYS A 59 12.10 6.54 -11.40
C LYS A 59 11.16 6.74 -10.21
N GLN A 60 11.66 6.48 -9.01
CA GLN A 60 11.02 6.90 -7.78
C GLN A 60 11.01 8.43 -7.77
N VAL A 61 9.84 9.04 -7.86
CA VAL A 61 9.72 10.49 -7.61
C VAL A 61 9.80 10.65 -6.09
N GLU A 62 10.73 11.47 -5.57
CA GLU A 62 10.89 11.74 -4.12
C GLU A 62 9.57 12.14 -3.45
N LYS A 63 8.65 12.70 -4.25
CA LYS A 63 7.25 12.92 -3.93
C LYS A 63 6.42 12.04 -4.86
N ALA A 64 5.77 11.00 -4.32
CA ALA A 64 4.86 10.18 -5.10
C ALA A 64 3.90 11.12 -5.88
N PRO A 65 3.81 11.02 -7.22
CA PRO A 65 2.94 11.88 -8.00
C PRO A 65 1.53 11.68 -7.47
N SER A 66 0.93 12.73 -6.89
CA SER A 66 -0.38 12.77 -6.21
C SER A 66 -0.84 11.38 -5.83
N THR A 67 -0.40 10.91 -4.65
CA THR A 67 -0.67 9.57 -4.13
C THR A 67 -2.04 9.12 -4.61
N GLY A 68 -2.08 8.02 -5.36
CA GLY A 68 -3.34 7.37 -5.68
C GLY A 68 -4.13 7.11 -4.39
N LEU A 69 -5.31 6.51 -4.52
CA LEU A 69 -6.10 6.21 -3.35
C LEU A 69 -5.23 5.42 -2.34
N CYS A 70 -5.33 5.74 -1.05
CA CYS A 70 -4.49 5.15 -0.01
C CYS A 70 -5.36 4.55 1.09
N LEU A 71 -4.85 3.50 1.72
CA LEU A 71 -5.48 2.93 2.90
C LEU A 71 -5.01 3.71 4.14
N VAL A 72 -5.94 4.40 4.79
CA VAL A 72 -5.68 5.14 6.04
C VAL A 72 -6.02 4.24 7.24
N LEU A 73 -5.02 4.00 8.07
CA LEU A 73 -5.11 3.20 9.28
C LEU A 73 -4.94 4.09 10.50
N SER A 74 -6.08 4.53 11.05
CA SER A 74 -6.14 5.37 12.24
C SER A 74 -5.53 4.70 13.48
N ASP A 75 -5.25 5.47 14.52
CA ASP A 75 -4.64 4.99 15.77
C ASP A 75 -5.42 3.85 16.46
N SER A 76 -6.70 3.69 16.12
CA SER A 76 -7.48 2.50 16.50
C SER A 76 -6.85 1.17 16.06
N PHE A 77 -6.01 1.18 15.00
CA PHE A 77 -5.23 0.03 14.55
C PHE A 77 -3.94 -0.20 15.37
N ARG A 78 -3.37 0.85 15.97
CA ARG A 78 -2.16 0.75 16.80
C ARG A 78 -2.43 0.02 18.12
N HIS A 79 -3.58 0.29 18.74
CA HIS A 79 -3.91 -0.27 20.06
C HIS A 79 -4.33 -1.75 20.04
N SER A 80 -4.52 -2.36 18.87
CA SER A 80 -4.96 -3.76 18.78
C SER A 80 -3.84 -4.79 18.78
N HIS A 81 -2.58 -4.37 18.69
CA HIS A 81 -1.43 -5.26 18.74
C HIS A 81 -0.55 -4.89 19.92
N SER A 82 -0.39 -5.81 20.87
CA SER A 82 0.56 -5.69 22.00
C SER A 82 2.02 -5.53 21.54
N SER A 83 2.31 -5.81 20.26
CA SER A 83 3.63 -5.64 19.64
C SER A 83 3.79 -4.36 18.83
N GLY A 84 2.76 -3.51 18.69
CA GLY A 84 2.79 -2.31 17.83
C GLY A 84 2.96 -2.60 16.33
N GLN A 85 2.78 -3.85 15.90
CA GLN A 85 2.95 -4.27 14.51
C GLN A 85 1.65 -4.18 13.72
N LEU A 86 1.73 -3.71 12.48
CA LEU A 86 0.64 -3.72 11.51
C LEU A 86 0.77 -4.95 10.60
N LYS A 87 -0.29 -5.75 10.48
CA LYS A 87 -0.35 -6.88 9.55
C LYS A 87 -1.20 -6.55 8.33
N LEU A 88 -0.63 -6.74 7.15
CA LEU A 88 -1.26 -6.52 5.85
C LEU A 88 -1.17 -7.79 5.01
N ASP A 89 -2.26 -8.12 4.32
CA ASP A 89 -2.27 -9.07 3.22
C ASP A 89 -2.25 -8.26 1.92
N LEU A 90 -1.20 -8.43 1.09
CA LEU A 90 -1.05 -7.76 -0.20
C LEU A 90 -1.18 -8.78 -1.33
N ARG A 91 -2.07 -8.51 -2.28
CA ARG A 91 -2.24 -9.30 -3.50
C ARG A 91 -1.92 -8.44 -4.71
N ILE A 92 -0.92 -8.84 -5.49
CA ILE A 92 -0.62 -8.27 -6.81
C ILE A 92 -1.32 -9.12 -7.87
N ILE A 93 -1.91 -8.49 -8.86
CA ILE A 93 -2.57 -9.14 -9.99
C ILE A 93 -1.78 -8.79 -11.26
N SER A 94 -1.09 -9.78 -11.82
CA SER A 94 -0.47 -9.73 -13.15
C SER A 94 -1.38 -10.37 -14.19
N ARG A 95 -1.49 -9.77 -15.38
CA ARG A 95 -2.13 -10.39 -16.53
C ARG A 95 -1.20 -11.37 -17.22
#